data_AF-A0A4Q3YRH6-F1
#
_entry.id   AF-A0A4Q3YRH6-F1
#
_cell.length_a   1.000
_cell.length_b   1.000
_cell.length_c   1.000
_cell.angle_alpha   90.00
_cell.angle_beta   90.00
_cell.angle_gamma   90.00
#
_symmetry.space_group_name_H-M   'P 1'
#
loop_
_entity.id
_entity.type
_entity.pdbx_description
1 polymer ?
#
loop_
_entity_poly.entity_id
_entity_poly.type
_entity_poly.pdbx_seq_one_letter_code
_entity_poly.pdbx_strand_id
1 'polypeptide(L)'
;IERRGKPGMIVSDNGTELTSNAILRWCSEHRVEWHYIAPGKPVQNGFVESFNGRMRDELLNETMFRNLAHARIVIAAWATDYNT
;
A
#
# COMPACT_ATOMS: atom_id res chain seq x y z
N ILE A 1 5.64 10.05 5.95
CA ILE A 1 5.33 11.40 6.50
C ILE A 1 6.04 12.48 5.69
N GLU A 2 7.36 12.41 5.49
CA GLU A 2 8.16 13.46 4.84
C GLU A 2 7.68 13.87 3.43
N ARG A 3 7.21 12.92 2.60
CA ARG A 3 6.84 13.21 1.19
C ARG A 3 5.39 13.67 0.98
N ARG A 4 4.43 13.12 1.73
CA ARG A 4 2.97 13.31 1.51
C ARG A 4 2.24 13.82 2.77
N GLY A 5 2.98 14.14 3.84
CA GLY A 5 2.42 14.45 5.14
C GLY A 5 2.05 13.20 5.96
N LYS A 6 1.53 13.44 7.16
CA LYS A 6 1.06 12.42 8.09
C LYS A 6 -0.45 12.20 7.89
N PRO A 7 -0.93 10.96 7.67
CA PRO A 7 -2.36 10.72 7.61
C PRO A 7 -3.01 10.88 8.98
N GLY A 8 -4.30 11.21 9.01
CA GLY A 8 -5.10 11.13 10.25
C GLY A 8 -5.44 9.69 10.63
N MET A 9 -5.61 8.83 9.62
CA MET A 9 -6.04 7.45 9.76
C MET A 9 -5.44 6.56 8.67
N ILE A 10 -5.16 5.30 9.00
CA ILE A 10 -4.84 4.22 8.07
C ILE A 10 -5.94 3.17 8.17
N VAL A 11 -6.40 2.70 7.02
CA VAL A 11 -7.37 1.60 6.90
C VAL A 11 -6.66 0.39 6.31
N SER A 12 -6.88 -0.79 6.88
CA SER A 12 -6.31 -2.04 6.38
C SER A 12 -7.25 -3.22 6.46
N ASP A 13 -6.92 -4.30 5.75
CA ASP A 13 -7.54 -5.59 6.01
C ASP A 13 -7.07 -6.20 7.35
N ASN A 14 -7.62 -7.36 7.69
CA ASN A 14 -7.33 -8.09 8.92
C ASN A 14 -6.12 -9.04 8.78
N GLY A 15 -5.23 -8.79 7.82
CA GLY A 15 -4.00 -9.57 7.62
C GLY A 15 -3.15 -9.62 8.89
N THR A 16 -2.61 -10.78 9.22
CA THR A 16 -1.82 -10.99 10.45
C THR A 16 -0.54 -10.15 10.51
N GLU A 17 -0.02 -9.76 9.36
CA GLU A 17 1.09 -8.84 9.21
C GLU A 17 0.73 -7.41 9.65
N LEU A 18 -0.55 -7.07 9.66
CA LEU A 18 -1.08 -5.76 10.02
C LEU A 18 -1.60 -5.68 11.46
N THR A 19 -1.64 -6.80 12.18
CA THR A 19 -2.10 -6.89 13.58
C THR A 19 -0.98 -6.90 14.62
N SER A 20 0.26 -6.60 14.22
CA SER A 20 1.41 -6.65 15.13
C SER A 20 1.44 -5.50 16.15
N ASN A 21 1.97 -5.78 17.35
CA ASN A 21 2.18 -4.76 18.38
C ASN A 21 3.09 -3.60 17.92
N ALA A 22 4.00 -3.86 16.97
CA ALA A 22 4.87 -2.83 16.42
C ALA A 22 4.06 -1.75 15.66
N ILE A 23 3.03 -2.15 14.91
CA ILE A 23 2.14 -1.24 14.18
C ILE A 23 1.32 -0.40 15.17
N LEU A 24 0.73 -1.03 16.18
CA LEU A 24 -0.05 -0.33 17.20
C LEU A 24 0.80 0.69 17.97
N ARG A 25 2.03 0.31 18.33
CA ARG A 25 2.98 1.21 18.98
C ARG A 25 3.31 2.41 18.09
N TRP A 26 3.63 2.17 16.82
CA TRP A 26 3.92 3.24 15.87
C TRP A 26 2.73 4.19 15.69
N CYS A 27 1.52 3.65 15.55
CA CYS A 27 0.30 4.46 15.41
C CYS A 27 0.08 5.37 16.63
N SER A 28 0.30 4.84 17.84
CA SER A 28 0.22 5.61 19.08
C SER A 28 1.26 6.73 19.14
N GLU A 29 2.53 6.41 18.88
CA GLU A 29 3.65 7.38 18.90
C GLU A 29 3.45 8.52 17.89
N HIS A 30 2.89 8.20 16.72
CA HIS A 30 2.66 9.17 15.65
C HIS A 30 1.27 9.81 15.69
N ARG A 31 0.38 9.43 16.61
CA ARG A 31 -1.03 9.88 16.67
C ARG A 31 -1.73 9.71 15.32
N VAL A 32 -1.70 8.48 14.81
CA VAL A 32 -2.39 8.05 13.59
C VAL A 32 -3.40 6.99 14.01
N GLU A 33 -4.66 7.14 13.61
CA GLU A 33 -5.68 6.12 13.88
C GLU A 33 -5.49 4.91 12.97
N TRP A 34 -5.73 3.70 13.48
CA TRP A 34 -5.71 2.48 12.70
C TRP A 34 -7.08 1.82 12.74
N HIS A 35 -7.65 1.54 11.56
CA HIS A 35 -8.98 0.93 11.41
C HIS A 35 -8.91 -0.29 10.51
N TYR A 36 -9.45 -1.40 10.99
CA TYR A 36 -9.60 -2.60 10.16
C TYR A 36 -10.90 -2.53 9.35
N ILE A 37 -10.89 -3.06 8.14
CA ILE A 37 -12.12 -3.26 7.39
C ILE A 37 -13.05 -4.21 8.16
N ALA A 38 -14.34 -3.97 8.04
CA ALA A 38 -15.35 -4.82 8.63
C ALA A 38 -15.32 -6.22 7.98
N PRO A 39 -15.44 -7.30 8.77
CA PRO A 39 -15.54 -8.65 8.23
C PRO A 39 -16.65 -8.76 7.18
N GLY A 40 -16.32 -9.36 6.03
CA GLY A 40 -17.27 -9.50 4.91
C GLY A 40 -17.58 -8.21 4.15
N LYS A 41 -16.80 -7.13 4.31
CA LYS A 41 -16.94 -5.87 3.56
C LYS A 41 -15.73 -5.58 2.66
N PRO A 42 -15.48 -6.40 1.61
CA PRO A 42 -14.32 -6.23 0.73
C PRO A 42 -14.28 -4.87 0.02
N VAL A 43 -15.44 -4.24 -0.18
CA VAL A 43 -15.56 -2.91 -0.78
C VAL A 43 -14.80 -1.82 -0.01
N GLN A 44 -14.59 -2.00 1.30
CA GLN A 44 -13.81 -1.06 2.12
C GLN A 44 -12.30 -1.12 1.79
N ASN A 45 -11.83 -2.21 1.19
CA ASN A 45 -10.46 -2.34 0.67
C ASN A 45 -10.36 -2.00 -0.83
N GLY A 46 -11.46 -1.60 -1.47
CA GLY A 46 -11.55 -1.52 -2.93
C GLY A 46 -10.52 -0.59 -3.58
N PHE A 47 -10.08 0.46 -2.88
CA PHE A 47 -9.07 1.38 -3.39
C PHE A 47 -7.71 0.70 -3.57
N VAL A 48 -7.20 0.01 -2.53
CA VAL A 48 -5.90 -0.66 -2.61
C VAL A 48 -5.95 -1.89 -3.51
N GLU A 49 -7.08 -2.60 -3.55
CA GLU A 49 -7.27 -3.73 -4.48
C GLU A 49 -7.24 -3.26 -5.93
N SER A 50 -7.90 -2.13 -6.24
CA SER A 50 -7.89 -1.56 -7.59
C SER A 50 -6.49 -1.09 -7.99
N PHE A 51 -5.75 -0.47 -7.05
CA PHE A 51 -4.34 -0.12 -7.25
C PHE A 51 -3.48 -1.35 -7.54
N ASN A 52 -3.62 -2.41 -6.73
CA ASN A 52 -2.85 -3.64 -6.86
C ASN A 52 -3.17 -4.37 -8.19
N GLY A 53 -4.45 -4.41 -8.58
CA GLY A 53 -4.87 -4.95 -9.87
C GLY A 53 -4.21 -4.20 -11.03
N ARG A 54 -4.30 -2.87 -11.00
CA ARG A 54 -3.68 -2.03 -12.04
C ARG A 54 -2.17 -2.19 -12.14
N MET A 55 -1.47 -2.22 -11.00
CA MET A 55 -0.03 -2.49 -10.97
C MET A 55 0.32 -3.87 -11.55
N ARG A 56 -0.50 -4.88 -11.26
CA ARG A 56 -0.29 -6.22 -11.78
C ARG A 56 -0.41 -6.24 -13.31
N ASP A 57 -1.50 -5.70 -13.82
CA ASP A 57 -1.85 -5.76 -15.24
C ASP A 57 -0.98 -4.85 -16.10
N GLU A 58 -0.63 -3.65 -15.62
CA GLU A 58 0.13 -2.67 -16.42
C GLU A 58 1.64 -2.77 -16.25
N LEU A 59 2.14 -3.36 -15.16
CA LEU A 59 3.57 -3.38 -14.85
C LEU A 59 4.13 -4.79 -14.68
N LEU A 60 3.58 -5.55 -13.72
CA LEU A 60 4.22 -6.79 -13.30
C LEU A 60 4.09 -7.91 -14.33
N ASN A 61 2.93 -8.00 -15.01
CA ASN A 61 2.70 -8.99 -16.05
C ASN A 61 3.42 -8.64 -17.37
N GLU A 62 3.58 -7.35 -17.67
CA GLU A 62 4.15 -6.85 -18.92
C GLU A 62 5.68 -6.72 -18.89
N THR A 63 6.30 -6.82 -17.71
CA THR A 63 7.74 -6.55 -17.53
C THR A 63 8.51 -7.76 -17.03
N MET A 64 9.48 -8.22 -17.83
CA MET A 64 10.53 -9.13 -17.33
C MET A 64 11.61 -8.35 -16.55
N PHE A 65 11.71 -8.60 -15.25
CA PHE A 65 12.73 -7.98 -14.42
C PHE A 65 14.09 -8.70 -14.51
N ARG A 66 15.12 -7.98 -14.98
CA ARG A 66 16.48 -8.51 -15.13
C ARG A 66 17.22 -8.72 -13.81
N ASN A 67 16.98 -7.83 -12.84
CA ASN A 67 17.56 -7.85 -11.49
C ASN A 67 16.82 -6.84 -10.60
N LEU A 68 17.19 -6.77 -9.31
CA LEU A 68 16.57 -5.88 -8.34
C LEU A 68 16.75 -4.39 -8.68
N ALA A 69 17.90 -4.00 -9.24
CA ALA A 69 18.14 -2.61 -9.62
C ALA A 69 17.21 -2.18 -10.76
N HIS A 70 17.03 -3.05 -11.77
CA HIS A 70 16.07 -2.84 -12.85
C HIS A 70 14.63 -2.72 -12.30
N ALA A 71 14.23 -3.62 -11.40
CA ALA A 71 12.90 -3.58 -10.79
C ALA A 71 12.64 -2.27 -10.05
N ARG A 72 13.61 -1.79 -9.26
CA ARG A 72 13.50 -0.51 -8.54
C ARG A 72 13.26 0.68 -9.46
N ILE A 73 13.96 0.74 -10.60
CA ILE A 73 13.82 1.83 -11.58
C ILE A 73 12.44 1.76 -12.24
N VAL A 74 12.05 0.59 -12.72
CA VAL A 74 10.79 0.40 -13.44
C VAL A 74 9.57 0.66 -12.55
N ILE A 75 9.58 0.16 -11.30
CA ILE A 75 8.51 0.42 -10.32
C ILE A 75 8.42 1.91 -9.98
N ALA A 76 9.55 2.60 -9.80
CA ALA A 76 9.55 4.04 -9.51
C ALA A 76 9.01 4.88 -10.68
N ALA A 77 9.34 4.50 -11.91
CA ALA A 77 8.82 5.14 -13.12
C ALA A 77 7.31 4.95 -13.23
N TRP A 78 6.82 3.71 -13.11
CA TRP A 78 5.38 3.42 -13.13
C TRP A 78 4.63 4.14 -12.00
N ALA A 79 5.19 4.18 -10.79
CA ALA A 79 4.57 4.91 -9.68
C ALA A 79 4.51 6.43 -9.95
N THR A 80 5.45 6.99 -10.71
CA THR A 80 5.41 8.40 -11.11
C THR A 80 4.31 8.63 -12.14
N ASP A 81 4.21 7.76 -13.13
CA ASP A 81 3.17 7.79 -14.16
C ASP A 81 1.76 7.62 -13.59
N TYR A 82 1.54 6.61 -12.73
CA TYR A 82 0.28 6.38 -12.03
C TYR A 82 -0.22 7.61 -11.25
N ASN A 83 0.71 8.38 -10.67
CA ASN A 83 0.42 9.52 -9.79
C ASN A 83 0.45 10.89 -10.51
N THR A 84 0.57 10.91 -11.83
CA THR A 84 0.41 12.11 -12.67
C THR A 84 -1.07 12.36 -12.94
#